data_AF-A0A3M1AIE0-F1
#
_entry.id   AF-A0A3M1AIE0-F1
#
_cell.length_a   1.000
_cell.length_b   1.000
_cell.length_c   1.000
_cell.angle_alpha   90.00
_cell.angle_beta   90.00
_cell.angle_gamma   90.00
#
_symmetry.space_group_name_H-M   'P 1'
#
loop_
_entity.id
_entity.type
_entity.pdbx_description
1 polymer ?
#
loop_
_entity_poly.entity_id
_entity_poly.type
_entity_poly.pdbx_seq_one_letter_code
_entity_poly.pdbx_strand_id
1 'polypeptide(L)'
;TAAPACNDCHGNHGANPPSVPSVVFVCGQCHLNNSELFEKSPHKAAFADLDLPECETCHGNHAVKHPTDDMLGVGENSICLDCHDEGTKPYTIAAKLHDAIDSLKVSIAVADSVVEKARQSGMEVVDAKFKINDAKEHLIKSRTIVHALSLPDLEKVTREGIKAANDALDQGLKALRELQFRRKGLAISTVFILILAIGLYLKIREVDRRTTFKEWIKEE
;
A
#
# COMPACT_ATOMS: atom_id res chain seq x y z
N THR A 1 -1.72 -0.04 25.61
CA THR A 1 -2.54 -1.12 26.20
C THR A 1 -1.60 -2.19 26.72
N ALA A 2 -1.81 -2.72 27.93
CA ALA A 2 -1.02 -3.81 28.48
C ALA A 2 -1.42 -5.13 27.81
N ALA A 3 -0.48 -6.08 27.70
CA ALA A 3 -0.77 -7.44 27.24
C ALA A 3 -1.62 -8.17 28.30
N PRO A 4 -2.52 -9.09 27.88
CA PRO A 4 -3.33 -9.86 28.82
C PRO A 4 -2.45 -10.71 29.76
N ALA A 5 -2.84 -10.77 31.02
CA ALA A 5 -2.27 -11.63 32.05
C ALA A 5 -2.97 -13.01 32.05
N CYS A 6 -2.36 -14.00 32.71
CA CYS A 6 -2.86 -15.38 32.72
C CYS A 6 -4.32 -15.50 33.20
N ASN A 7 -4.70 -14.67 34.17
CA ASN A 7 -6.05 -14.63 34.74
C ASN A 7 -7.08 -13.91 33.86
N ASP A 8 -6.66 -13.17 32.83
CA ASP A 8 -7.58 -12.57 31.86
C ASP A 8 -8.24 -13.65 30.98
N CYS A 9 -7.55 -14.78 30.77
CA CYS A 9 -8.08 -15.93 30.03
C CYS A 9 -8.59 -17.06 30.95
N HIS A 10 -7.83 -17.40 32.00
CA HIS A 10 -8.13 -18.57 32.86
C HIS A 10 -8.93 -18.24 34.12
N GLY A 11 -9.23 -16.96 34.35
CA GLY A 11 -9.91 -16.49 35.56
C GLY A 11 -8.99 -16.53 36.78
N ASN A 12 -9.52 -16.13 37.94
CA ASN A 12 -8.77 -16.22 39.19
C ASN A 12 -9.09 -17.53 39.94
N HIS A 13 -8.13 -18.04 40.72
CA HIS A 13 -8.29 -19.23 41.56
C HIS A 13 -8.72 -20.52 40.82
N GLY A 14 -8.38 -20.66 39.54
CA GLY A 14 -8.73 -21.86 38.75
C GLY A 14 -10.21 -21.99 38.40
N ALA A 15 -11.00 -20.94 38.63
CA ALA A 15 -12.38 -20.87 38.16
C ALA A 15 -12.40 -20.24 36.76
N ASN A 16 -13.05 -20.91 35.80
CA ASN A 16 -13.31 -20.33 34.49
C ASN A 16 -13.98 -18.96 34.67
N PRO A 17 -13.49 -17.87 34.03
CA PRO A 17 -13.99 -16.54 34.32
C PRO A 17 -15.51 -16.47 34.05
N PRO A 18 -16.32 -15.98 35.00
CA PRO A 18 -17.79 -16.00 34.87
C PRO A 18 -18.32 -15.12 33.73
N SER A 19 -17.47 -14.24 33.17
CA SER A 19 -17.78 -13.31 32.08
C SER A 19 -17.49 -13.84 30.67
N VAL A 20 -16.90 -15.03 30.52
CA VAL A 20 -16.67 -15.67 29.21
C VAL A 20 -17.26 -17.08 29.18
N PRO A 21 -18.04 -17.45 28.15
CA PRO A 21 -18.66 -18.79 28.04
C PRO A 21 -17.62 -19.92 28.05
N SER A 22 -16.42 -19.63 27.55
CA SER A 22 -15.22 -20.47 27.60
C SER A 22 -13.98 -19.58 27.44
N VAL A 23 -12.80 -20.08 27.83
CA VAL A 23 -11.50 -19.41 27.58
C VAL A 23 -11.32 -19.04 26.10
N VAL A 24 -11.94 -19.81 25.21
CA VAL A 24 -11.88 -19.67 23.74
C VAL A 24 -12.45 -18.34 23.24
N PHE A 25 -13.31 -17.67 24.02
CA PHE A 25 -13.99 -16.43 23.60
C PHE A 25 -13.28 -15.13 24.00
N VAL A 26 -12.14 -15.22 24.71
CA VAL A 26 -11.46 -14.05 25.29
C VAL A 26 -10.91 -13.11 24.20
N CYS A 27 -10.45 -13.66 23.08
CA CYS A 27 -9.92 -12.85 21.97
C CYS A 27 -10.96 -11.85 21.43
N GLY A 28 -12.23 -12.26 21.36
CA GLY A 28 -13.33 -11.45 20.84
C GLY A 28 -13.69 -10.24 21.71
N GLN A 29 -13.27 -10.21 22.98
CA GLN A 29 -13.51 -9.06 23.87
C GLN A 29 -12.75 -7.81 23.43
N CYS A 30 -11.59 -7.98 22.81
CA CYS A 30 -10.80 -6.87 22.26
C CYS A 30 -10.80 -6.85 20.72
N HIS A 31 -10.86 -8.02 20.08
CA HIS A 31 -10.86 -8.16 18.62
C HIS A 31 -12.26 -8.44 18.07
N LEU A 32 -13.24 -7.62 18.48
CA LEU A 32 -14.66 -7.81 18.17
C LEU A 32 -14.92 -7.99 16.68
N ASN A 33 -14.38 -7.10 15.83
CA ASN A 33 -14.57 -7.18 14.38
C ASN A 33 -14.07 -8.51 13.79
N ASN A 34 -12.94 -9.02 14.29
CA ASN A 34 -12.39 -10.29 13.81
C ASN A 34 -13.27 -11.46 14.26
N SER A 35 -13.75 -11.43 15.51
CA SER A 35 -14.68 -12.42 16.06
C SER A 35 -15.98 -12.48 15.26
N GLU A 36 -16.60 -11.34 14.99
CA GLU A 36 -17.86 -11.27 14.23
C GLU A 36 -17.74 -11.77 12.79
N LEU A 37 -16.59 -11.53 12.16
CA LEU A 37 -16.29 -12.04 10.82
C LEU A 37 -16.09 -13.57 10.86
N PHE A 38 -15.33 -14.06 11.84
CA PHE A 38 -15.10 -15.49 12.02
C PHE A 38 -16.40 -16.25 12.33
N GLU A 39 -17.27 -15.71 13.18
CA GLU A 39 -18.57 -16.30 13.53
C GLU A 39 -19.47 -16.52 12.31
N LYS A 40 -19.32 -15.71 11.27
CA LYS A 40 -20.07 -15.81 10.01
C LYS A 40 -19.32 -16.62 8.95
N SER A 41 -18.11 -17.07 9.24
CA SER A 41 -17.25 -17.77 8.31
C SER A 41 -17.64 -19.24 8.15
N PRO A 42 -17.21 -19.91 7.06
CA PRO A 42 -17.39 -21.35 6.89
C PRO A 42 -16.73 -22.21 7.98
N HIS A 43 -15.70 -21.69 8.65
CA HIS A 43 -15.00 -22.43 9.71
C HIS A 43 -15.77 -22.47 11.03
N LYS A 44 -16.71 -21.54 11.28
CA LYS A 44 -17.44 -21.52 12.56
C LYS A 44 -18.19 -22.83 12.83
N ALA A 45 -18.97 -23.29 11.85
CA ALA A 45 -19.74 -24.53 11.99
C ALA A 45 -18.81 -25.75 12.06
N ALA A 46 -17.81 -25.82 11.19
CA ALA A 46 -16.86 -26.93 11.17
C ALA A 46 -16.07 -27.07 12.47
N PHE A 47 -15.68 -25.94 13.08
CA PHE A 47 -14.93 -25.96 14.35
C PHE A 47 -15.82 -26.37 15.51
N ALA A 48 -17.09 -25.95 15.51
CA ALA A 48 -18.05 -26.41 16.51
C ALA A 48 -18.29 -27.93 16.40
N ASP A 49 -18.40 -28.47 15.18
CA ASP A 49 -18.61 -29.91 14.95
C ASP A 49 -17.39 -30.75 15.35
N LEU A 50 -16.18 -30.19 15.22
CA LEU A 50 -14.91 -30.85 15.55
C LEU A 50 -14.40 -30.56 16.97
N ASP A 51 -15.16 -29.80 17.77
CA ASP A 51 -14.76 -29.30 19.09
C ASP A 51 -13.38 -28.60 19.07
N LEU A 52 -13.11 -27.86 17.99
CA LEU A 52 -11.85 -27.14 17.80
C LEU A 52 -11.93 -25.75 18.45
N PRO A 53 -10.87 -25.35 19.18
CA PRO A 53 -10.77 -24.00 19.68
C PRO A 53 -10.70 -22.96 18.55
N GLU A 54 -11.43 -21.86 18.63
CA GLU A 54 -11.65 -20.94 17.50
C GLU A 54 -10.38 -20.20 17.06
N CYS A 55 -10.10 -19.05 17.67
CA CYS A 55 -9.01 -18.17 17.27
C CYS A 55 -7.63 -18.84 17.43
N GLU A 56 -7.48 -19.66 18.47
CA GLU A 56 -6.22 -20.28 18.82
C GLU A 56 -5.82 -21.45 17.93
N THR A 57 -6.75 -22.07 17.19
CA THR A 57 -6.39 -23.08 16.18
C THR A 57 -5.45 -22.49 15.14
N CYS A 58 -5.65 -21.23 14.74
CA CYS A 58 -4.79 -20.59 13.75
C CYS A 58 -3.70 -19.71 14.37
N HIS A 59 -3.97 -19.04 15.49
CA HIS A 59 -3.09 -18.03 16.07
C HIS A 59 -2.31 -18.49 17.31
N GLY A 60 -2.61 -19.69 17.84
CA GLY A 60 -2.13 -20.15 19.14
C GLY A 60 -2.76 -19.42 20.32
N ASN A 61 -2.46 -19.89 21.52
CA ASN A 61 -3.04 -19.40 22.79
C ASN A 61 -2.00 -18.85 23.78
N HIS A 62 -0.75 -19.31 23.70
CA HIS A 62 0.35 -18.85 24.55
C HIS A 62 1.48 -18.25 23.72
N ALA A 63 2.11 -17.18 24.25
CA ALA A 63 3.15 -16.44 23.54
C ALA A 63 2.73 -16.04 22.11
N VAL A 64 1.46 -15.63 21.97
CA VAL A 64 0.84 -15.26 20.69
C VAL A 64 1.70 -14.19 20.01
N LYS A 65 2.18 -14.51 18.81
CA LYS A 65 3.01 -13.62 18.01
C LYS A 65 2.12 -12.73 17.14
N HIS A 66 2.68 -11.60 16.71
CA HIS A 66 2.01 -10.77 15.72
C HIS A 66 1.81 -11.57 14.42
N PRO A 67 0.58 -11.67 13.89
CA PRO A 67 0.32 -12.42 12.67
C PRO A 67 1.00 -11.75 11.47
N THR A 68 1.45 -12.55 10.51
CA THR A 68 1.98 -12.07 9.23
C THR A 68 1.11 -12.58 8.08
N ASP A 69 1.20 -11.90 6.93
CA ASP A 69 0.47 -12.33 5.74
C ASP A 69 0.92 -13.74 5.26
N ASP A 70 2.09 -14.22 5.72
CA ASP A 70 2.64 -15.55 5.38
C ASP A 70 1.86 -16.70 6.04
N MET A 71 1.09 -16.42 7.10
CA MET A 71 0.18 -17.40 7.71
C MET A 71 -0.99 -17.76 6.78
N LEU A 72 -1.27 -16.90 5.79
CA LEU A 72 -2.32 -17.08 4.81
C LEU A 72 -1.72 -17.66 3.53
N GLY A 73 -2.42 -18.62 2.91
CA GLY A 73 -2.03 -19.16 1.61
C GLY A 73 -1.66 -20.62 1.67
N VAL A 74 -0.67 -21.00 0.88
CA VAL A 74 -0.16 -22.38 0.77
C VAL A 74 1.38 -22.41 0.82
N GLY A 75 1.99 -21.35 1.35
CA GLY A 75 3.43 -21.27 1.57
C GLY A 75 3.88 -22.05 2.80
N GLU A 76 5.20 -22.11 3.01
CA GLU A 76 5.83 -22.89 4.10
C GLU A 76 5.32 -22.51 5.51
N ASN A 77 4.98 -21.23 5.73
CA ASN A 77 4.47 -20.73 7.01
C ASN A 77 2.93 -20.70 7.09
N SER A 78 2.23 -21.27 6.09
CA SER A 78 0.77 -21.25 6.06
C SER A 78 0.19 -22.22 7.09
N ILE A 79 -0.77 -21.72 7.87
CA ILE A 79 -1.52 -22.55 8.82
C ILE A 79 -2.67 -23.32 8.15
N CYS A 80 -3.02 -22.96 6.91
CA CYS A 80 -4.15 -23.58 6.20
C CYS A 80 -3.88 -25.06 5.86
N LEU A 81 -2.60 -25.41 5.69
CA LEU A 81 -2.18 -26.73 5.23
C LEU A 81 -2.26 -27.81 6.32
N ASP A 82 -2.45 -27.42 7.59
CA ASP A 82 -2.64 -28.37 8.69
C ASP A 82 -3.96 -29.15 8.53
N CYS A 83 -4.93 -28.61 7.79
CA CYS A 83 -6.24 -29.22 7.56
C CYS A 83 -6.64 -29.33 6.08
N HIS A 84 -6.06 -28.52 5.17
CA HIS A 84 -6.50 -28.45 3.77
C HIS A 84 -5.40 -28.92 2.81
N ASP A 85 -5.54 -30.16 2.35
CA ASP A 85 -4.59 -30.79 1.43
C ASP A 85 -4.59 -30.15 0.03
N GLU A 86 -3.46 -30.31 -0.66
CA GLU A 86 -3.30 -29.92 -2.06
C GLU A 86 -4.36 -30.57 -2.96
N GLY A 87 -4.89 -29.81 -3.91
CA GLY A 87 -5.96 -30.26 -4.82
C GLY A 87 -7.38 -30.09 -4.26
N THR A 88 -7.53 -29.71 -2.99
CA THR A 88 -8.84 -29.38 -2.42
C THR A 88 -9.29 -27.97 -2.81
N LYS A 89 -10.62 -27.74 -2.81
CA LYS A 89 -11.19 -26.40 -3.04
C LYS A 89 -10.70 -25.38 -1.99
N PRO A 90 -10.70 -25.68 -0.68
CA PRO A 90 -10.17 -24.77 0.33
C PRO A 90 -8.69 -24.41 0.14
N TYR A 91 -7.83 -25.37 -0.26
CA TYR A 91 -6.43 -25.10 -0.60
C TYR A 91 -6.31 -24.02 -1.69
N THR A 92 -7.09 -24.16 -2.75
CA THR A 92 -7.12 -23.17 -3.84
C THR A 92 -7.65 -21.80 -3.36
N ILE A 93 -8.62 -21.78 -2.45
CA ILE A 93 -9.13 -20.54 -1.86
C ILE A 93 -8.05 -19.88 -1.01
N ALA A 94 -7.34 -20.63 -0.17
CA ALA A 94 -6.26 -20.13 0.66
C ALA A 94 -5.19 -19.44 -0.19
N ALA A 95 -4.71 -20.10 -1.25
CA ALA A 95 -3.76 -19.51 -2.20
C ALA A 95 -4.27 -18.17 -2.77
N LYS A 96 -5.53 -18.13 -3.23
CA LYS A 96 -6.13 -16.90 -3.79
C LYS A 96 -6.30 -15.77 -2.76
N LEU A 97 -6.60 -16.11 -1.49
CA LEU A 97 -6.69 -15.10 -0.44
C LEU A 97 -5.33 -14.43 -0.22
N HIS A 98 -4.24 -15.21 -0.20
CA HIS A 98 -2.89 -14.70 -0.11
C HIS A 98 -2.54 -13.84 -1.34
N ASP A 99 -2.77 -14.36 -2.54
CA ASP A 99 -2.48 -13.66 -3.80
C ASP A 99 -3.20 -12.31 -3.90
N ALA A 100 -4.42 -12.20 -3.38
CA ALA A 100 -5.19 -10.96 -3.37
C ALA A 100 -4.52 -9.88 -2.50
N ILE A 101 -3.99 -10.26 -1.33
CA ILE A 101 -3.27 -9.34 -0.43
C ILE A 101 -1.90 -8.99 -1.02
N ASP A 102 -1.18 -9.98 -1.55
CA ASP A 102 0.14 -9.75 -2.13
C ASP A 102 0.08 -8.85 -3.36
N SER A 103 -0.90 -9.07 -4.24
CA SER A 103 -1.16 -8.20 -5.40
C SER A 103 -1.39 -6.74 -4.98
N LEU A 104 -2.18 -6.50 -3.92
CA LEU A 104 -2.39 -5.17 -3.38
C LEU A 104 -1.08 -4.56 -2.83
N LYS A 105 -0.30 -5.32 -2.07
CA LYS A 105 1.00 -4.87 -1.54
C LYS A 105 1.96 -4.48 -2.67
N VAL A 106 2.06 -5.31 -3.70
CA VAL A 106 2.88 -5.04 -4.88
C VAL A 106 2.40 -3.77 -5.60
N SER A 107 1.10 -3.61 -5.83
CA SER A 107 0.55 -2.39 -6.45
C SER A 107 0.88 -1.13 -5.64
N ILE A 108 0.74 -1.18 -4.31
CA ILE A 108 1.11 -0.07 -3.42
C ILE A 108 2.61 0.23 -3.53
N ALA A 109 3.48 -0.78 -3.47
CA ALA A 109 4.93 -0.60 -3.53
C ALA A 109 5.39 0.01 -4.86
N VAL A 110 4.81 -0.45 -5.98
CA VAL A 110 5.09 0.10 -7.32
C VAL A 110 4.65 1.56 -7.41
N ALA A 111 3.43 1.87 -6.97
CA ALA A 111 2.91 3.24 -6.98
C ALA A 111 3.76 4.18 -6.11
N ASP A 112 4.09 3.75 -4.89
CA ASP A 112 4.91 4.50 -3.93
C ASP A 112 6.30 4.79 -4.49
N SER A 113 6.96 3.80 -5.10
CA SER A 113 8.27 4.01 -5.75
C SER A 113 8.24 5.05 -6.86
N VAL A 114 7.23 5.02 -7.74
CA VAL A 114 7.11 5.97 -8.85
C VAL A 114 6.77 7.38 -8.36
N VAL A 115 5.83 7.50 -7.42
CA VAL A 115 5.45 8.78 -6.81
C VAL A 115 6.63 9.40 -6.06
N GLU A 116 7.39 8.59 -5.34
CA GLU A 116 8.56 9.05 -4.60
C GLU A 116 9.67 9.51 -5.54
N LYS A 117 9.88 8.83 -6.67
CA LYS A 117 10.80 9.29 -7.74
C LYS A 117 10.37 10.64 -8.32
N ALA A 118 9.07 10.84 -8.56
CA ALA A 118 8.54 12.13 -9.02
C ALA A 118 8.78 13.24 -7.98
N ARG A 119 8.50 12.96 -6.71
CA ARG A 119 8.74 13.87 -5.58
C ARG A 119 10.20 14.30 -5.47
N GLN A 120 11.12 13.34 -5.49
CA GLN A 120 12.56 13.60 -5.41
C GLN A 120 13.06 14.43 -6.60
N SER A 121 12.36 14.36 -7.72
CA SER A 121 12.64 15.18 -8.90
C SER A 121 12.03 16.59 -8.84
N GLY A 122 11.44 16.98 -7.71
CA GLY A 122 10.85 18.30 -7.48
C GLY A 122 9.43 18.47 -8.04
N MET A 123 8.74 17.39 -8.37
CA MET A 123 7.35 17.44 -8.82
C MET A 123 6.37 17.43 -7.65
N GLU A 124 5.25 18.12 -7.82
CA GLU A 124 4.09 18.09 -6.91
C GLU A 124 3.41 16.71 -7.01
N VAL A 125 3.12 16.10 -5.86
CA VAL A 125 2.59 14.71 -5.76
C VAL A 125 1.66 14.49 -4.56
N VAL A 126 1.11 15.54 -3.95
CA VAL A 126 0.29 15.45 -2.73
C VAL A 126 -0.93 14.55 -2.95
N ASP A 127 -1.63 14.73 -4.08
CA ASP A 127 -2.80 13.91 -4.43
C ASP A 127 -2.43 12.43 -4.61
N ALA A 128 -1.29 12.16 -5.22
CA ALA A 128 -0.82 10.79 -5.43
C ALA A 128 -0.46 10.12 -4.10
N LYS A 129 0.13 10.86 -3.16
CA LYS A 129 0.40 10.37 -1.80
C LYS A 129 -0.88 10.10 -1.01
N PHE A 130 -1.90 10.94 -1.18
CA PHE A 130 -3.20 10.69 -0.57
C PHE A 130 -3.80 9.36 -1.08
N LYS A 131 -3.72 9.11 -2.38
CA LYS A 131 -4.15 7.84 -2.99
C LYS A 131 -3.36 6.62 -2.52
N ILE A 132 -2.05 6.76 -2.27
CA ILE A 132 -1.25 5.70 -1.65
C ILE A 132 -1.75 5.38 -0.24
N ASN A 133 -2.08 6.41 0.56
CA ASN A 133 -2.60 6.20 1.90
C ASN A 133 -3.98 5.52 1.88
N ASP A 134 -4.85 5.89 0.94
CA ASP A 134 -6.13 5.21 0.68
C ASP A 134 -5.92 3.72 0.34
N ALA A 135 -4.96 3.41 -0.54
CA ALA A 135 -4.61 2.01 -0.85
C ALA A 135 -4.07 1.25 0.39
N LYS A 136 -3.24 1.91 1.23
CA LYS A 136 -2.75 1.33 2.50
C LYS A 136 -3.88 1.10 3.50
N GLU A 137 -4.88 1.96 3.54
CA GLU A 137 -6.09 1.74 4.36
C GLU A 137 -6.84 0.49 3.91
N HIS A 138 -7.00 0.29 2.59
CA HIS A 138 -7.60 -0.93 2.05
C HIS A 138 -6.78 -2.17 2.38
N LEU A 139 -5.45 -2.09 2.45
CA LEU A 139 -4.60 -3.19 2.90
C LEU A 139 -4.85 -3.53 4.37
N ILE A 140 -5.00 -2.52 5.24
CA ILE A 140 -5.36 -2.72 6.65
C ILE A 140 -6.73 -3.39 6.76
N LYS A 141 -7.74 -2.89 6.02
CA LYS A 141 -9.08 -3.50 5.96
C LYS A 141 -9.04 -4.94 5.47
N SER A 142 -8.24 -5.22 4.45
CA SER A 142 -8.07 -6.57 3.90
C SER A 142 -7.57 -7.55 4.96
N ARG A 143 -6.61 -7.15 5.80
CA ARG A 143 -6.08 -7.95 6.93
C ARG A 143 -7.08 -8.18 8.06
N THR A 144 -8.16 -7.42 8.12
CA THR A 144 -9.31 -7.72 9.00
C THR A 144 -10.24 -8.72 8.32
N ILE A 145 -10.58 -8.48 7.04
CA ILE A 145 -11.56 -9.26 6.26
C ILE A 145 -11.14 -10.72 6.04
N VAL A 146 -9.85 -11.05 6.12
CA VAL A 146 -9.38 -12.45 6.10
C VAL A 146 -10.13 -13.36 7.09
N HIS A 147 -10.59 -12.84 8.23
CA HIS A 147 -11.33 -13.61 9.23
C HIS A 147 -12.73 -14.03 8.76
N ALA A 148 -13.28 -13.41 7.71
CA ALA A 148 -14.51 -13.88 7.08
C ALA A 148 -14.29 -15.14 6.23
N LEU A 149 -13.03 -15.43 5.87
CA LEU A 149 -12.62 -16.55 5.01
C LEU A 149 -13.42 -16.61 3.69
N SER A 150 -13.74 -15.42 3.18
CA SER A 150 -14.56 -15.19 2.00
C SER A 150 -13.71 -14.52 0.92
N LEU A 151 -13.35 -15.29 -0.10
CA LEU A 151 -12.61 -14.76 -1.24
C LEU A 151 -13.34 -13.59 -1.93
N PRO A 152 -14.66 -13.64 -2.19
CA PRO A 152 -15.36 -12.51 -2.81
C PRO A 152 -15.27 -11.21 -2.00
N ASP A 153 -15.39 -11.29 -0.67
CA ASP A 153 -15.35 -10.11 0.20
C ASP A 153 -13.93 -9.53 0.28
N LEU A 154 -12.92 -10.39 0.35
CA LEU A 154 -11.52 -9.96 0.32
C LEU A 154 -11.17 -9.33 -1.02
N GLU A 155 -11.53 -9.97 -2.14
CA GLU A 155 -11.28 -9.44 -3.48
C GLU A 155 -11.95 -8.09 -3.70
N LYS A 156 -13.13 -7.86 -3.13
CA LYS A 156 -13.81 -6.57 -3.23
C LYS A 156 -12.94 -5.45 -2.66
N VAL A 157 -12.42 -5.65 -1.45
CA VAL A 157 -11.61 -4.63 -0.76
C VAL A 157 -10.22 -4.50 -1.36
N THR A 158 -9.58 -5.61 -1.75
CA THR A 158 -8.26 -5.55 -2.39
C THR A 158 -8.33 -4.88 -3.76
N ARG A 159 -9.39 -5.11 -4.56
CA ARG A 159 -9.59 -4.43 -5.84
C ARG A 159 -9.77 -2.91 -5.68
N GLU A 160 -10.50 -2.46 -4.67
CA GLU A 160 -10.64 -1.03 -4.35
C GLU A 160 -9.28 -0.41 -3.98
N GLY A 161 -8.48 -1.11 -3.16
CA GLY A 161 -7.12 -0.69 -2.84
C GLY A 161 -6.18 -0.67 -4.06
N ILE A 162 -6.24 -1.68 -4.92
CA ILE A 162 -5.44 -1.76 -6.15
C ILE A 162 -5.82 -0.62 -7.09
N LYS A 163 -7.10 -0.28 -7.20
CA LYS A 163 -7.55 0.88 -7.97
C LYS A 163 -6.96 2.18 -7.43
N ALA A 164 -6.98 2.40 -6.11
CA ALA A 164 -6.36 3.57 -5.50
C ALA A 164 -4.84 3.62 -5.76
N ALA A 165 -4.15 2.49 -5.67
CA ALA A 165 -2.72 2.39 -6.00
C ALA A 165 -2.44 2.70 -7.48
N ASN A 166 -3.26 2.20 -8.40
CA ASN A 166 -3.13 2.47 -9.84
C ASN A 166 -3.41 3.95 -10.17
N ASP A 167 -4.39 4.58 -9.50
CA ASP A 167 -4.64 6.02 -9.63
C ASP A 167 -3.42 6.83 -9.19
N ALA A 168 -2.79 6.46 -8.06
CA ALA A 168 -1.56 7.09 -7.59
C ALA A 168 -0.39 6.89 -8.57
N LEU A 169 -0.25 5.68 -9.13
CA LEU A 169 0.77 5.35 -10.12
C LEU A 169 0.62 6.22 -11.38
N ASP A 170 -0.59 6.35 -11.93
CA ASP A 170 -0.84 7.19 -13.10
C ASP A 170 -0.51 8.66 -12.82
N GLN A 171 -0.87 9.19 -11.64
CA GLN A 171 -0.50 10.55 -11.23
C GLN A 171 1.03 10.72 -11.12
N GLY A 172 1.73 9.77 -10.53
CA GLY A 172 3.20 9.77 -10.47
C GLY A 172 3.83 9.76 -11.88
N LEU A 173 3.32 8.94 -12.79
CA LEU A 173 3.78 8.89 -14.19
C LEU A 173 3.47 10.18 -14.95
N LYS A 174 2.31 10.81 -14.71
CA LYS A 174 1.97 12.14 -15.26
C LYS A 174 2.95 13.20 -14.77
N ALA A 175 3.26 13.23 -13.47
CA ALA A 175 4.24 14.14 -12.91
C ALA A 175 5.64 13.96 -13.54
N LEU A 176 6.09 12.72 -13.75
CA LEU A 176 7.37 12.46 -14.44
C LEU A 176 7.35 12.89 -15.91
N ARG A 177 6.23 12.74 -16.61
CA ARG A 177 6.08 13.26 -17.99
C ARG A 177 6.11 14.78 -18.02
N GLU A 178 5.45 15.43 -17.06
CA GLU A 178 5.47 16.88 -16.94
C GLU A 178 6.88 17.42 -16.64
N LEU A 179 7.65 16.73 -15.78
CA LEU A 179 9.05 17.05 -15.55
C LEU A 179 9.85 17.06 -16.86
N GLN A 180 9.70 16.01 -17.68
CA GLN A 180 10.40 15.92 -18.97
C GLN A 180 9.97 17.03 -19.93
N PHE A 181 8.67 17.38 -19.94
CA PHE A 181 8.16 18.49 -20.73
C PHE A 181 8.77 19.83 -20.31
N ARG A 182 8.77 20.13 -18.99
CA ARG A 182 9.38 21.35 -18.42
C ARG A 182 10.87 21.46 -18.76
N ARG A 183 11.62 20.35 -18.68
CA ARG A 183 13.05 20.31 -19.03
C ARG A 183 13.30 20.59 -20.53
N LYS A 184 12.52 19.96 -21.42
CA LYS A 184 12.62 20.21 -22.87
C LYS A 184 12.24 21.65 -23.21
N GLY A 185 11.17 22.17 -22.63
CA GLY A 185 10.72 23.55 -22.81
C GLY A 185 11.78 24.56 -22.36
N LEU A 186 12.38 24.36 -21.19
CA LEU A 186 13.47 25.21 -20.68
C LEU A 186 14.70 25.17 -21.60
N ALA A 187 15.08 24.01 -22.12
CA ALA A 187 16.19 23.91 -23.06
C ALA A 187 15.91 24.72 -24.34
N ILE A 188 14.71 24.59 -24.90
CA ILE A 188 14.29 25.32 -26.11
C ILE A 188 14.28 26.83 -25.86
N SER A 189 13.68 27.28 -24.75
CA SER A 189 13.62 28.72 -24.43
C SER A 189 15.01 29.30 -24.18
N THR A 190 15.89 28.56 -23.50
CA THR A 190 17.28 28.97 -23.26
C THR A 190 18.04 29.14 -24.58
N VAL A 191 17.90 28.20 -25.52
CA VAL A 191 18.53 28.32 -26.86
C VAL A 191 18.01 29.56 -27.60
N PHE A 192 16.70 29.79 -27.58
CA PHE A 192 16.11 30.96 -28.24
C PHE A 192 16.60 32.28 -27.62
N ILE A 193 16.64 32.36 -26.28
CA ILE A 193 17.17 33.54 -25.56
C ILE A 193 18.65 33.76 -25.90
N LEU A 194 19.47 32.71 -25.97
CA LEU A 194 20.88 32.81 -26.33
C LEU A 194 21.06 33.32 -27.78
N ILE A 195 20.25 32.84 -28.73
CA ILE A 195 20.28 33.33 -30.11
C ILE A 195 19.94 34.83 -30.16
N LEU A 196 18.90 35.26 -29.45
CA LEU A 196 18.53 36.67 -29.37
C LEU A 196 19.62 37.53 -28.71
N ALA A 197 20.21 37.04 -27.61
CA ALA A 197 21.28 37.73 -26.91
C ALA A 197 22.54 37.90 -27.78
N ILE A 198 22.93 36.84 -28.51
CA ILE A 198 24.04 36.88 -29.48
C ILE A 198 23.70 37.85 -30.63
N GLY A 199 22.49 37.78 -31.17
CA GLY A 199 22.04 38.69 -32.23
C GLY A 199 22.09 40.15 -31.80
N LEU A 200 21.62 40.46 -30.58
CA LEU A 200 21.68 41.80 -30.00
C LEU A 200 23.13 42.26 -29.79
N TYR A 201 23.99 41.40 -29.25
CA TYR A 201 25.41 41.68 -29.07
C TYR A 201 26.12 42.00 -30.39
N LEU A 202 25.89 41.19 -31.43
CA LEU A 202 26.45 41.44 -32.77
C LEU A 202 25.92 42.76 -33.34
N LYS A 203 24.64 43.09 -33.11
CA LYS A 203 24.05 44.34 -33.60
C LYS A 203 24.63 45.57 -32.92
N ILE A 204 24.81 45.54 -31.59
CA ILE A 204 25.45 46.61 -30.84
C ILE A 204 26.87 46.84 -31.39
N ARG A 205 27.65 45.76 -31.55
CA ARG A 205 29.02 45.83 -32.09
C ARG A 205 29.07 46.39 -33.52
N GLU A 206 28.08 46.10 -34.35
CA GLU A 206 27.97 46.68 -35.69
C GLU A 206 27.70 48.18 -35.63
N VAL A 207 26.76 48.61 -34.77
CA VAL A 207 26.41 50.01 -34.59
C VAL A 207 27.61 50.79 -34.06
N ASP A 208 28.25 50.36 -32.98
CA ASP A 208 29.42 51.03 -32.41
C ASP A 208 30.50 51.24 -33.46
N ARG A 209 30.85 50.20 -34.24
CA ARG A 209 31.82 50.32 -35.33
C ARG A 209 31.42 51.37 -36.38
N ARG A 210 30.12 51.46 -36.73
CA ARG A 210 29.62 52.48 -37.67
C ARG A 210 29.66 53.89 -37.07
N THR A 211 29.38 54.04 -35.77
CA THR A 211 29.42 55.34 -35.08
C THR A 211 30.84 55.86 -34.97
N THR A 212 31.78 55.03 -34.48
CA THR A 212 33.21 55.39 -34.38
C THR A 212 33.81 55.72 -35.75
N PHE A 213 33.42 54.99 -36.81
CA PHE A 213 33.86 55.29 -38.17
C PHE A 213 33.31 56.62 -38.71
N LYS A 214 32.07 56.97 -38.37
CA LYS A 214 31.46 58.26 -38.76
C LYS A 214 32.06 59.46 -38.03
N GLU A 215 32.46 59.29 -36.76
CA GLU A 215 33.15 60.34 -36.00
C GLU A 215 34.55 60.58 -36.56
N TRP A 216 35.29 59.53 -36.92
CA TRP A 216 36.61 59.64 -37.57
C TRP A 216 36.57 60.41 -38.90
N ILE A 217 35.60 60.13 -39.79
CA ILE A 217 35.42 60.87 -41.06
C ILE A 217 35.08 62.36 -40.83
N LYS A 218 34.55 62.73 -39.67
CA LYS A 218 34.11 64.11 -39.40
C LYS A 218 35.21 65.01 -38.85
N GLU A 219 36.31 64.42 -38.36
CA GLU A 219 37.48 65.14 -37.82
C GLU A 219 38.58 65.38 -38.88
N GLU A 220 38.42 64.83 -40.09
CA GLU A 220 39.33 64.96 -41.24
C GLU A 220 38.74 65.84 -42.35
#